data_AF-A0AAU9UE96-F1
#
_entry.id   AF-A0AAU9UE96-F1
#
_cell.length_a   1.000
_cell.length_b   1.000
_cell.length_c   1.000
_cell.angle_alpha   90.00
_cell.angle_beta   90.00
_cell.angle_gamma   90.00
#
_symmetry.space_group_name_H-M   'P 1'
#
loop_
_entity.id
_entity.type
_entity.pdbx_description
1 polymer ?
#
loop_
_entity_poly.entity_id
_entity_poly.type
_entity_poly.pdbx_seq_one_letter_code
_entity_poly.pdbx_strand_id
1 'polypeptide(L)'
;MHSACMYSVLVKENLMDQLLFRRSIARYCLRQLVHRQSGRPSSSNIAGLQLYGADHVPEKLPKRVRCAVCHKRSRWGCKKCKKTLCIEKPCFESFHS
;
A
#
# COMPACT_ATOMS: atom_id res chain seq x y z
N MET A 1 51.81 19.43 48.60
CA MET A 1 51.94 18.25 47.72
C MET A 1 50.63 18.08 46.96
N HIS A 2 50.57 18.52 45.70
CA HIS A 2 49.36 18.41 44.88
C HIS A 2 49.48 17.15 44.02
N SER A 3 48.65 16.14 44.32
CA SER A 3 48.57 14.91 43.55
C SER A 3 47.73 15.17 42.31
N ALA A 4 48.34 14.97 41.13
CA ALA A 4 47.72 15.18 39.84
C ALA A 4 46.65 14.12 39.56
N CYS A 5 45.43 14.57 39.27
CA CYS A 5 44.38 13.72 38.70
C CYS A 5 44.70 13.52 37.20
N MET A 6 45.29 12.38 36.86
CA MET A 6 45.49 11.91 35.48
C MET A 6 44.49 10.78 35.21
N TYR A 7 43.34 11.12 34.65
CA TYR A 7 42.45 10.15 34.01
C TYR A 7 42.13 10.63 32.59
N SER A 8 43.10 10.49 31.70
CA SER A 8 42.87 10.59 30.26
C SER A 8 42.91 9.17 29.66
N VAL A 9 41.82 8.42 29.86
CA VAL A 9 41.55 7.24 29.04
C VAL A 9 41.06 7.76 27.70
N LEU A 10 41.93 7.65 26.69
CA LEU A 10 41.65 7.90 25.28
C LEU A 10 40.57 6.93 24.78
N VAL A 11 39.31 7.26 25.03
CA VAL A 11 38.19 6.62 24.37
C VAL A 11 37.93 7.39 23.08
N LYS A 12 38.45 6.87 21.96
CA LYS A 12 38.09 7.33 20.62
C LYS A 12 36.69 6.78 20.29
N GLU A 13 35.70 7.22 21.06
CA GLU A 13 34.30 6.99 20.74
C GLU A 13 33.98 7.85 19.51
N ASN A 14 33.62 7.20 18.39
CA ASN A 14 32.96 7.89 17.30
C ASN A 14 31.59 8.35 17.83
N LEU A 15 31.58 9.49 18.52
CA LEU A 15 30.38 10.13 19.04
C LEU A 15 29.47 10.38 17.85
N MET A 16 28.46 9.52 17.70
CA MET A 16 27.48 9.65 16.66
C MET A 16 26.65 10.89 16.96
N ASP A 17 26.59 11.83 16.02
CA ASP A 17 25.71 12.98 16.12
C ASP A 17 24.26 12.52 16.39
N GLN A 18 23.57 13.21 17.30
CA GLN A 18 22.20 12.88 17.69
C GLN A 18 21.26 12.85 16.48
N LEU A 19 21.50 13.71 15.49
CA LEU A 19 20.72 13.70 14.25
C LEU A 19 20.97 12.42 13.44
N LEU A 20 22.22 11.95 13.41
CA LEU A 20 22.61 10.75 12.69
C LEU A 20 22.04 9.49 13.36
N PHE A 21 22.02 9.47 14.70
CA PHE A 21 21.33 8.44 15.49
C PHE A 21 19.82 8.43 15.22
N ARG A 22 19.14 9.59 15.28
CA ARG A 22 17.71 9.66 14.98
C ARG A 22 17.39 9.17 13.55
N ARG A 23 18.23 9.53 12.58
CA ARG A 23 18.11 9.09 11.18
C ARG A 23 18.35 7.59 10.99
N SER A 24 19.21 6.96 11.79
CA SER A 24 19.46 5.52 11.70
C SER A 24 18.28 4.72 12.26
N ILE A 25 17.75 5.14 13.42
CA ILE A 25 16.53 4.56 14.02
C ILE A 25 15.34 4.68 13.08
N ALA A 26 15.07 5.88 12.54
CA ALA A 26 13.96 6.08 11.62
C ALA A 26 14.04 5.16 10.39
N ARG A 27 15.23 5.02 9.78
CA ARG A 27 15.45 4.11 8.64
C ARG A 27 15.23 2.65 9.00
N TYR A 28 15.67 2.22 10.19
CA TYR A 28 15.48 0.86 10.66
C TYR A 28 14.00 0.52 10.85
N CYS A 29 13.25 1.38 11.54
CA CYS A 29 11.81 1.19 11.77
C CYS A 29 11.02 1.15 10.45
N LEU A 30 11.31 2.06 9.52
CA LEU A 30 10.63 2.10 8.21
C LEU A 30 10.88 0.84 7.38
N ARG A 31 12.12 0.31 7.37
CA ARG A 31 12.42 -0.96 6.67
C ARG A 31 11.65 -2.14 7.25
N GLN A 32 11.49 -2.23 8.57
CA GLN A 32 10.68 -3.27 9.19
C GLN A 32 9.20 -3.16 8.81
N LEU A 33 8.66 -1.94 8.72
CA LEU A 33 7.27 -1.71 8.30
C LEU A 33 7.03 -2.11 6.84
N VAL A 34 7.98 -1.81 5.95
CA VAL A 34 7.91 -2.25 4.54
C VAL A 34 7.96 -3.77 4.43
N HIS A 35 8.79 -4.44 5.24
CA HIS A 35 8.89 -5.90 5.24
C HIS A 35 7.59 -6.58 5.73
N ARG A 36 6.87 -5.95 6.67
CA ARG A 36 5.56 -6.43 7.16
C ARG A 36 4.40 -6.13 6.20
N GLN A 37 4.55 -5.17 5.30
CA GLN A 37 3.53 -4.79 4.30
C GLN A 37 3.74 -5.43 2.93
N SER A 38 4.64 -6.42 2.80
CA SER A 38 4.85 -7.19 1.55
C SER A 38 3.69 -8.15 1.19
N GLY A 39 2.48 -7.91 1.70
CA GLY A 39 1.25 -8.52 1.23
C GLY A 39 0.58 -7.60 0.20
N ARG A 40 1.18 -7.43 -0.99
CA ARG A 40 0.42 -6.90 -2.13
C ARG A 40 -0.71 -7.89 -2.39
N PRO A 41 -2.00 -7.54 -2.22
CA PRO A 41 -3.07 -8.48 -2.49
C PRO A 41 -2.94 -8.93 -3.94
N SER A 42 -2.64 -10.22 -4.12
CA SER A 42 -2.68 -10.87 -5.42
C SER A 42 -4.11 -10.75 -5.90
N SER A 43 -4.32 -10.10 -7.04
CA SER A 43 -5.65 -10.09 -7.67
C SER A 43 -5.91 -11.50 -8.18
N SER A 44 -6.49 -12.35 -7.36
CA SER A 44 -7.04 -13.63 -7.78
C SER A 44 -8.09 -13.36 -8.86
N ASN A 45 -8.01 -14.12 -9.95
CA ASN A 45 -9.05 -14.16 -10.96
C ASN A 45 -10.35 -14.59 -10.26
N ILE A 46 -11.39 -13.79 -10.34
CA ILE A 46 -12.73 -14.14 -9.88
C ILE A 46 -13.26 -15.17 -10.88
N ALA A 47 -13.07 -16.45 -10.59
CA ALA A 47 -13.71 -17.54 -11.32
C ALA A 47 -15.18 -17.61 -10.86
N GLY A 48 -16.11 -17.47 -11.81
CA GLY A 48 -17.54 -17.74 -11.55
C GLY A 48 -18.44 -16.52 -11.41
N LEU A 49 -18.18 -15.40 -12.09
CA LEU A 49 -19.18 -14.33 -12.20
C LEU A 49 -20.31 -14.76 -13.15
N GLN A 50 -21.27 -15.55 -12.65
CA GLN A 50 -22.54 -15.78 -13.34
C GLN A 50 -23.35 -14.49 -13.28
N LEU A 51 -23.23 -13.66 -14.31
CA LEU A 51 -24.08 -12.49 -14.48
C LEU A 51 -25.38 -12.93 -15.13
N TYR A 52 -26.37 -13.20 -14.29
CA TYR A 52 -27.75 -13.33 -14.72
C TYR A 52 -28.22 -12.00 -15.33
N GLY A 53 -28.76 -12.07 -16.55
CA GLY A 53 -29.63 -11.03 -17.12
C GLY A 53 -28.95 -9.88 -17.87
N ALA A 54 -28.76 -10.10 -19.18
CA ALA A 54 -28.83 -9.13 -20.27
C ALA A 54 -27.85 -7.92 -20.33
N ASP A 55 -27.11 -7.88 -21.45
CA ASP A 55 -26.38 -6.76 -22.08
C ASP A 55 -25.19 -6.10 -21.38
N HIS A 56 -25.06 -6.19 -20.06
CA HIS A 56 -24.00 -5.49 -19.34
C HIS A 56 -22.88 -6.45 -18.96
N VAL A 57 -21.81 -6.45 -19.76
CA VAL A 57 -20.63 -7.31 -19.54
C VAL A 57 -19.50 -6.52 -18.86
N PRO A 58 -18.92 -7.03 -17.76
CA PRO A 58 -17.74 -6.44 -17.17
C PRO A 58 -16.51 -6.67 -18.04
N GLU A 59 -15.73 -5.62 -18.20
CA GLU A 59 -14.49 -5.59 -18.95
C GLU A 59 -13.36 -5.11 -18.04
N LYS A 60 -12.19 -5.75 -18.19
CA LYS A 60 -10.99 -5.40 -17.44
C LYS A 60 -10.32 -4.21 -18.10
N LEU A 61 -10.20 -3.12 -17.35
CA LEU A 61 -9.61 -1.87 -17.80
C LEU A 61 -8.07 -1.92 -17.71
N PRO A 62 -7.35 -1.26 -18.66
CA PRO A 62 -5.88 -1.25 -18.67
C PRO A 62 -5.30 -0.48 -17.48
N LYS A 63 -6.02 0.53 -16.97
CA LYS A 63 -5.62 1.34 -15.81
C LYS A 63 -6.63 1.19 -14.68
N ARG A 64 -6.14 1.35 -13.44
CA ARG A 64 -7.01 1.44 -12.25
C ARG A 64 -7.67 2.82 -12.21
N VAL A 65 -8.99 2.85 -12.29
CA VAL A 65 -9.80 4.08 -12.29
C VAL A 65 -10.83 4.04 -11.16
N ARG A 66 -11.42 5.19 -10.80
CA ARG A 66 -12.38 5.26 -9.67
C ARG A 66 -13.74 4.70 -10.08
N CYS A 67 -14.31 3.85 -9.24
CA CYS A 67 -15.68 3.35 -9.36
C CYS A 67 -16.67 4.52 -9.31
N ALA A 68 -17.68 4.50 -10.19
CA ALA A 68 -18.72 5.52 -10.23
C ALA A 68 -19.63 5.50 -8.99
N VAL A 69 -19.79 4.33 -8.34
CA VAL A 69 -20.69 4.15 -7.19
C VAL A 69 -19.96 4.37 -5.86
N CYS A 70 -18.85 3.67 -5.62
CA CYS A 70 -18.17 3.70 -4.33
C CYS A 70 -16.87 4.52 -4.30
N HIS A 71 -16.50 5.15 -5.42
CA HIS A 71 -15.28 5.98 -5.59
C HIS A 71 -13.93 5.30 -5.28
N LYS A 72 -13.92 4.02 -4.90
CA LYS A 72 -12.71 3.21 -4.74
C LYS A 72 -12.09 2.86 -6.09
N ARG A 73 -10.79 2.57 -6.10
CA ARG A 73 -10.08 2.17 -7.33
C ARG A 73 -10.53 0.78 -7.77
N SER A 74 -11.01 0.68 -9.01
CA SER A 74 -11.40 -0.58 -9.67
C SER A 74 -10.57 -0.78 -10.94
N ARG A 75 -10.39 -2.04 -11.35
CA ARG A 75 -9.88 -2.44 -12.67
C ARG A 75 -10.99 -2.91 -13.61
N TRP A 76 -12.23 -2.72 -13.20
CA TRP A 76 -13.38 -3.25 -13.91
C TRP A 76 -14.31 -2.11 -14.31
N GLY A 77 -14.94 -2.27 -15.47
CA GLY A 77 -15.99 -1.39 -15.95
C GLY A 77 -17.01 -2.17 -16.75
N CYS A 78 -18.13 -1.55 -17.09
CA CYS A 78 -19.11 -2.14 -17.99
C CYS A 78 -18.79 -1.79 -19.44
N LYS A 79 -18.69 -2.79 -20.32
CA LYS A 79 -18.38 -2.63 -21.76
C LYS A 79 -19.44 -1.78 -22.47
N LYS A 80 -20.72 -1.95 -22.13
CA LYS A 80 -21.85 -1.21 -22.72
C LYS A 80 -21.92 0.23 -22.20
N CYS A 81 -21.84 0.43 -20.88
CA CYS A 81 -21.99 1.76 -20.27
C CYS A 81 -20.72 2.61 -20.32
N LYS A 82 -19.54 2.01 -20.56
CA LYS A 82 -18.22 2.62 -20.40
C LYS A 82 -18.01 3.27 -19.02
N LYS A 83 -18.73 2.76 -18.00
CA LYS A 83 -18.62 3.21 -16.60
C LYS A 83 -17.71 2.27 -15.82
N THR A 84 -16.87 2.85 -14.98
CA THR A 84 -16.02 2.08 -14.07
C THR A 84 -16.85 1.63 -12.87
N LEU A 85 -16.91 0.33 -12.63
CA LEU A 85 -17.70 -0.29 -11.57
C LEU A 85 -16.87 -1.35 -10.84
N CYS A 86 -17.13 -1.56 -9.56
CA CYS A 86 -16.51 -2.65 -8.82
C CYS A 86 -17.28 -3.94 -9.08
N ILE A 87 -16.56 -5.04 -9.33
CA ILE A 87 -17.12 -6.40 -9.35
C ILE A 87 -16.97 -7.07 -7.98
N GLU A 88 -15.89 -6.77 -7.24
CA GLU A 88 -15.66 -7.27 -5.87
C GLU A 88 -16.70 -6.78 -4.85
N LYS A 89 -17.57 -5.85 -5.26
CA LYS A 89 -18.64 -5.24 -4.47
C LYS A 89 -19.91 -5.26 -5.34
N PRO A 90 -21.11 -5.18 -4.75
CA PRO A 90 -22.36 -5.14 -5.50
C PRO A 90 -22.55 -3.86 -6.35
N CYS A 91 -21.50 -3.04 -6.57
CA CYS A 91 -21.59 -1.83 -7.39
C CYS A 91 -21.98 -2.11 -8.85
N PHE A 92 -21.57 -3.26 -9.40
CA PHE A 92 -21.95 -3.63 -10.76
C PHE A 92 -23.44 -3.97 -10.85
N GLU A 93 -23.96 -4.75 -9.91
CA GLU A 93 -25.38 -5.13 -9.84
C GLU A 93 -26.24 -3.91 -9.50
N SER A 94 -25.91 -3.15 -8.45
CA SER A 94 -26.66 -1.96 -8.02
C SER A 94 -26.74 -0.86 -9.08
N PHE A 95 -25.78 -0.80 -10.02
CA PHE A 95 -25.80 0.19 -11.10
C PHE A 95 -26.66 -0.24 -12.30
N HIS A 96 -26.86 -1.55 -12.50
CA HIS A 96 -27.66 -2.10 -13.59
C HIS A 96 -28.96 -2.75 -13.12
N SER A 97 -29.35 -2.50 -11.86
CA SER A 97 -30.66 -2.85 -11.30
C SER A 97 -31.75 -1.92 -11.83
#